data_AF-A0A1V2Q608-F1
#
_entry.id   AF-A0A1V2Q608-F1
#
_cell.length_a   1.000
_cell.length_b   1.000
_cell.length_c   1.000
_cell.angle_alpha   90.00
_cell.angle_beta   90.00
_cell.angle_gamma   90.00
#
_symmetry.space_group_name_H-M   'P 1'
#
loop_
_entity.id
_entity.type
_entity.pdbx_description
1 polymer ?
#
loop_
_entity_poly.entity_id
_entity_poly.type
_entity_poly.pdbx_seq_one_letter_code
_entity_poly.pdbx_strand_id
1 'polypeptide(L)'
;MSKIRWHVTALFVAVATLVVGLVVAPAASGAGGVSATFGKSSDWGTGYEGKYTISNGSTSALTSWTVEFDLPAGHKISSLWDGSYTASGQHVTVKNTWNGSVGVGGSANFGFNVTYTGTYSGPANCKLNGASCDAGGTSPTSTTTTTTTTRPTTTTTGPTTTTSNPPVGSRKNLGYFTQWGVYGRQYFVKNIHTSGSAAKLTHINYAFGNVQNGQCTIGDAYADYDMAYTAANSVDGVADTWDTGALRGSFNQLRKLKKMYPHIKVLWSFGGWTWSGGFGQASQNAAAFAESCYRLVEDPRWADVFDGIDIDWEYPNACGLTCDTTGFSSFKTLSQALRTRFGANYLVTAAITADGSNGGKIDAADYGGAAQYLNWYNVMTYDYFGAFNAQGPTAPHSPLTSYAGIPQAGFNSDAAIQKLKSKGVPAAKLLLGIGFYGRGWTGVTQSAPGGTATGAAPGTYEAGIEDYKVLKTKCPATGTVAGTAYAHCGNQWWSYDTPATVGGKMTYTKNQGLGGAFFWALDGDTTNGELITAMGNGLK
;
A
#
# COMPACT_ATOMS: atom_id res chain seq x y z
N MET A 1 29.54 -65.40 72.74
CA MET A 1 30.30 -64.64 71.72
C MET A 1 29.44 -63.45 71.29
N SER A 2 30.00 -62.24 71.35
CA SER A 2 29.58 -60.96 70.74
C SER A 2 28.07 -60.60 70.75
N LYS A 3 27.58 -59.81 71.73
CA LYS A 3 27.40 -58.32 71.71
C LYS A 3 26.58 -57.77 70.53
N ILE A 4 25.64 -56.82 70.63
CA ILE A 4 24.78 -56.19 71.65
C ILE A 4 23.85 -55.21 70.88
N ARG A 5 22.56 -55.12 71.28
CA ARG A 5 21.62 -53.96 71.34
C ARG A 5 21.37 -52.98 70.16
N TRP A 6 20.08 -52.87 69.80
CA TRP A 6 19.18 -51.70 69.68
C TRP A 6 19.76 -50.27 69.57
N HIS A 7 19.30 -49.49 68.57
CA HIS A 7 18.57 -48.20 68.70
C HIS A 7 18.79 -47.18 67.55
N VAL A 8 17.67 -46.50 67.20
CA VAL A 8 17.54 -45.04 66.90
C VAL A 8 18.02 -44.49 65.54
N THR A 9 17.02 -44.02 64.78
CA THR A 9 16.89 -42.69 64.12
C THR A 9 18.04 -42.14 63.28
N ALA A 10 17.77 -41.82 62.01
CA ALA A 10 17.83 -40.45 61.45
C ALA A 10 17.83 -40.45 59.92
N LEU A 11 17.00 -39.57 59.39
CA LEU A 11 16.88 -39.13 58.00
C LEU A 11 18.21 -38.50 57.54
N PHE A 12 18.81 -38.99 56.45
CA PHE A 12 19.90 -38.28 55.77
C PHE A 12 19.34 -37.44 54.62
N VAL A 13 19.45 -36.13 54.76
CA VAL A 13 19.30 -35.12 53.71
C VAL A 13 20.58 -35.09 52.89
N ALA A 14 20.49 -35.33 51.58
CA ALA A 14 21.56 -35.03 50.63
C ALA A 14 21.34 -33.63 50.06
N VAL A 15 22.34 -32.76 50.25
CA VAL A 15 22.41 -31.40 49.72
C VAL A 15 22.76 -31.45 48.23
N ALA A 16 21.88 -30.92 47.38
CA ALA A 16 22.20 -30.55 46.00
C ALA A 16 22.23 -29.02 45.91
N THR A 17 23.38 -28.47 45.54
CA THR A 17 23.63 -27.04 45.36
C THR A 17 22.92 -26.52 44.12
N LEU A 18 22.02 -25.54 44.31
CA LEU A 18 21.30 -24.83 43.26
C LEU A 18 22.08 -23.55 42.90
N VAL A 19 22.56 -23.45 41.65
CA VAL A 19 23.10 -22.20 41.10
C VAL A 19 21.93 -21.38 40.57
N VAL A 20 21.54 -20.33 41.30
CA VAL A 20 20.55 -19.35 40.86
C VAL A 20 21.23 -18.34 39.96
N GLY A 21 20.93 -18.38 38.66
CA GLY A 21 21.24 -17.27 37.75
C GLY A 21 20.38 -16.06 38.09
N LEU A 22 21.01 -14.91 38.35
CA LEU A 22 20.32 -13.63 38.49
C LEU A 22 19.57 -13.31 37.19
N VAL A 23 18.25 -13.36 37.25
CA VAL A 23 17.39 -12.68 36.28
C VAL A 23 17.42 -11.20 36.66
N VAL A 24 18.08 -10.39 35.83
CA VAL A 24 17.91 -8.93 35.89
C VAL A 24 16.49 -8.66 35.40
N ALA A 25 15.58 -8.35 36.31
CA ALA A 25 14.28 -7.78 35.97
C ALA A 25 14.54 -6.44 35.23
N PRO A 26 13.83 -6.14 34.13
CA PRO A 26 13.85 -4.79 33.60
C PRO A 26 13.36 -3.85 34.69
N ALA A 27 14.06 -2.74 34.87
CA ALA A 27 13.61 -1.65 35.73
C ALA A 27 12.14 -1.33 35.42
N ALA A 28 11.31 -1.22 36.46
CA ALA A 28 9.98 -0.68 36.33
C ALA A 28 10.11 0.77 35.81
N SER A 29 9.89 0.98 34.52
CA SER A 29 9.66 2.30 33.95
C SER A 29 8.47 2.90 34.69
N GLY A 30 8.68 4.01 35.39
CA GLY A 30 7.59 4.72 36.07
C GLY A 30 6.44 5.00 35.10
N ALA A 31 5.20 4.93 35.59
CA ALA A 31 4.02 5.23 34.80
C ALA A 31 4.18 6.60 34.13
N GLY A 32 4.35 6.62 32.81
CA GLY A 32 4.46 7.84 32.04
C GLY A 32 3.14 8.61 32.10
N GLY A 33 3.17 9.93 32.07
CA GLY A 33 1.95 10.71 31.86
C GLY A 33 1.41 10.54 30.44
N VAL A 34 0.29 11.18 30.17
CA VAL A 34 -0.10 11.49 28.78
C VAL A 34 0.68 12.73 28.33
N SER A 35 1.13 12.77 27.09
CA SER A 35 1.90 13.88 26.53
C SER A 35 1.48 14.17 25.10
N ALA A 36 1.75 15.39 24.62
CA ALA A 36 1.55 15.75 23.21
C ALA A 36 2.77 16.50 22.66
N THR A 37 3.46 15.93 21.67
CA THR A 37 4.69 16.52 21.14
C THR A 37 4.47 17.11 19.76
N PHE A 38 4.89 18.36 19.58
CA PHE A 38 4.87 19.02 18.27
C PHE A 38 6.09 18.60 17.43
N GLY A 39 5.86 18.28 16.17
CA GLY A 39 6.87 18.15 15.14
C GLY A 39 6.51 18.99 13.92
N LYS A 40 7.51 19.65 13.32
CA LYS A 40 7.35 20.26 11.99
C LYS A 40 7.76 19.24 10.93
N SER A 41 6.79 18.75 10.17
CA SER A 41 7.00 17.74 9.13
C SER A 41 7.66 18.32 7.87
N SER A 42 7.31 19.56 7.50
CA SER A 42 7.87 20.25 6.33
C SER A 42 7.74 21.77 6.47
N ASP A 43 8.56 22.54 5.77
CA ASP A 43 8.52 24.01 5.73
C ASP A 43 8.88 24.50 4.31
N TRP A 44 8.05 25.36 3.72
CA TRP A 44 8.23 25.87 2.37
C TRP A 44 8.38 27.41 2.33
N GLY A 45 8.74 28.04 3.46
CA GLY A 45 9.13 29.44 3.53
C GLY A 45 7.99 30.45 3.63
N THR A 46 6.78 30.09 3.18
CA THR A 46 5.53 30.85 3.37
C THR A 46 4.47 30.04 4.14
N GLY A 47 4.83 28.84 4.58
CA GLY A 47 4.00 27.95 5.33
C GLY A 47 4.76 26.68 5.73
N TYR A 48 4.17 25.88 6.61
CA TYR A 48 4.73 24.62 7.08
C TYR A 48 3.63 23.62 7.43
N GLU A 49 3.99 22.34 7.44
CA GLU A 49 3.17 21.28 8.00
C GLU A 49 3.61 21.01 9.45
N GLY A 50 2.66 21.13 10.37
CA GLY A 50 2.80 20.79 11.77
C GLY A 50 2.06 19.50 12.12
N LYS A 51 2.59 18.72 13.06
CA LYS A 51 1.98 17.51 13.57
C LYS A 51 2.09 17.47 15.09
N TYR A 52 0.99 17.12 15.76
CA TYR A 52 1.03 16.75 17.18
C TYR A 52 0.88 15.24 17.32
N THR A 53 1.74 14.63 18.13
CA THR A 53 1.64 13.21 18.52
C THR A 53 1.25 13.13 19.98
N ILE A 54 0.05 12.63 20.26
CA ILE A 54 -0.46 12.32 21.60
C ILE A 54 0.05 10.94 21.98
N SER A 55 0.77 10.82 23.08
CA SER A 55 1.27 9.54 23.60
C SER A 55 0.67 9.26 24.97
N ASN A 56 0.15 8.04 25.16
CA ASN A 56 -0.41 7.61 26.44
C ASN A 56 0.56 6.69 27.17
N GLY A 57 1.43 7.27 28.01
CA GLY A 57 2.31 6.49 28.89
C GLY A 57 1.64 6.02 30.19
N SER A 58 0.36 6.38 30.42
CA SER A 58 -0.32 6.20 31.70
C SER A 58 -0.84 4.77 31.88
N THR A 59 -1.34 4.46 33.08
CA THR A 59 -1.88 3.12 33.39
C THR A 59 -3.30 2.89 32.90
N SER A 60 -3.94 3.88 32.27
CA SER A 60 -5.32 3.81 31.78
C SER A 60 -5.44 4.32 30.36
N ALA A 61 -6.37 3.78 29.58
CA ALA A 61 -6.63 4.27 28.23
C ALA A 61 -7.23 5.69 28.27
N LEU A 62 -6.80 6.55 27.34
CA LEU A 62 -7.53 7.77 27.02
C LEU A 62 -8.75 7.38 26.18
N THR A 63 -9.90 7.97 26.49
CA THR A 63 -11.13 7.84 25.69
C THR A 63 -11.32 9.00 24.74
N SER A 64 -10.70 10.15 25.03
CA SER A 64 -10.66 11.34 24.19
C SER A 64 -9.40 12.16 24.46
N TRP A 65 -9.07 13.05 23.53
CA TRP A 65 -8.02 14.05 23.71
C TRP A 65 -8.39 15.38 23.06
N THR A 66 -7.94 16.45 23.70
CA THR A 66 -8.01 17.83 23.21
C THR A 66 -6.61 18.43 23.36
N VAL A 67 -6.06 18.94 22.26
CA VAL A 67 -4.77 19.65 22.26
C VAL A 67 -5.02 21.12 21.98
N GLU A 68 -4.50 21.97 22.84
CA GLU A 68 -4.52 23.43 22.72
C GLU A 68 -3.10 23.94 22.51
N PHE A 69 -2.90 24.93 21.66
CA PHE A 69 -1.59 25.58 21.47
C PHE A 69 -1.75 26.97 20.87
N ASP A 70 -0.73 27.80 21.01
CA ASP A 70 -0.66 29.14 20.43
C ASP A 70 0.27 29.15 19.22
N LEU A 71 -0.24 29.65 18.09
CA LEU A 71 0.56 29.93 16.91
C LEU A 71 1.29 31.28 17.05
N PRO A 72 2.53 31.42 16.55
CA PRO A 72 3.23 32.71 16.56
C PRO A 72 2.50 33.78 15.72
N ALA A 73 2.67 35.07 16.05
CA ALA A 73 2.05 36.14 15.28
C ALA A 73 2.35 36.03 13.77
N GLY A 74 1.33 36.21 12.92
CA GLY A 74 1.45 36.06 11.47
C GLY A 74 1.28 34.63 10.94
N HIS A 75 1.13 33.63 11.82
CA HIS A 75 0.84 32.25 11.46
C HIS A 75 -0.67 31.97 11.51
N LYS A 76 -1.19 31.22 10.54
CA LYS A 76 -2.61 30.83 10.49
C LYS A 76 -2.78 29.40 9.95
N ILE A 77 -3.64 28.59 10.60
CA ILE A 77 -4.01 27.28 10.07
C ILE A 77 -4.80 27.45 8.77
N SER A 78 -4.35 26.77 7.73
CA SER A 78 -4.98 26.72 6.40
C SER A 78 -5.75 25.41 6.17
N SER A 79 -5.33 24.31 6.78
CA SER A 79 -6.02 23.02 6.78
C SER A 79 -5.55 22.18 7.98
N LEU A 80 -6.40 21.27 8.44
CA LEU A 80 -6.12 20.34 9.53
C LEU A 80 -6.83 19.01 9.24
N TRP A 81 -6.18 17.90 9.56
CA TRP A 81 -6.72 16.54 9.42
C TRP A 81 -6.53 15.73 10.70
N ASP A 82 -7.26 14.62 10.80
CA ASP A 82 -7.28 13.73 11.97
C ASP A 82 -7.62 14.42 13.30
N GLY A 83 -8.35 15.53 13.19
CA GLY A 83 -8.93 16.30 14.28
C GLY A 83 -9.96 17.29 13.75
N SER A 84 -10.75 17.85 14.66
CA SER A 84 -11.61 19.01 14.40
C SER A 84 -11.06 20.18 15.18
N TYR A 85 -11.08 21.40 14.61
CA TYR A 85 -10.43 22.54 15.27
C TYR A 85 -11.28 23.80 15.29
N THR A 86 -11.01 24.63 16.30
CA THR A 86 -11.45 26.02 16.39
C THR A 86 -10.23 26.90 16.62
N ALA A 87 -10.21 28.08 16.03
CA ALA A 87 -9.14 29.06 16.22
C ALA A 87 -9.73 30.41 16.63
N SER A 88 -9.16 31.03 17.67
CA SER A 88 -9.49 32.39 18.11
C SER A 88 -8.19 33.20 18.15
N GLY A 89 -7.99 34.05 17.14
CA GLY A 89 -6.69 34.66 16.89
C GLY A 89 -5.61 33.59 16.68
N GLN A 90 -4.59 33.61 17.51
CA GLN A 90 -3.47 32.67 17.48
C GLN A 90 -3.71 31.38 18.28
N HIS A 91 -4.72 31.36 19.13
CA HIS A 91 -5.01 30.20 19.96
C HIS A 91 -5.80 29.16 19.16
N VAL A 92 -5.29 27.93 19.12
CA VAL A 92 -5.89 26.81 18.40
C VAL A 92 -6.27 25.72 19.39
N THR A 93 -7.50 25.24 19.30
CA THR A 93 -7.99 24.05 20.02
C THR A 93 -8.34 22.97 19.02
N VAL A 94 -7.75 21.78 19.16
CA VAL A 94 -7.97 20.61 18.31
C VAL A 94 -8.53 19.47 19.14
N LYS A 95 -9.65 18.90 18.72
CA LYS A 95 -10.31 17.75 19.34
C LYS A 95 -10.26 16.54 18.44
N ASN A 96 -10.10 15.36 19.03
CA ASN A 96 -10.20 14.10 18.31
C ASN A 96 -11.53 13.97 17.55
N THR A 97 -11.52 13.34 16.38
CA THR A 97 -12.74 13.02 15.60
C THR A 97 -13.08 11.54 15.72
N TRP A 98 -12.25 10.68 15.13
CA TRP A 98 -12.41 9.23 15.15
C TRP A 98 -11.32 8.52 15.98
N ASN A 99 -10.22 9.21 16.28
CA ASN A 99 -8.99 8.70 16.90
C ASN A 99 -8.84 9.08 18.40
N GLY A 100 -9.97 9.23 19.12
CA GLY A 100 -9.97 9.66 20.52
C GLY A 100 -9.48 8.62 21.52
N SER A 101 -9.71 7.34 21.22
CA SER A 101 -9.29 6.26 22.09
C SER A 101 -7.80 5.95 21.89
N VAL A 102 -6.99 6.16 22.94
CA VAL A 102 -5.56 5.86 22.94
C VAL A 102 -5.26 4.91 24.09
N GLY A 103 -5.05 3.63 23.77
CA GLY A 103 -4.72 2.59 24.76
C GLY A 103 -3.42 2.90 25.53
N VAL A 104 -3.21 2.18 26.63
CA VAL A 104 -1.95 2.26 27.39
C VAL A 104 -0.76 1.89 26.49
N GLY A 105 0.26 2.76 26.45
CA GLY A 105 1.40 2.65 25.53
C GLY A 105 1.10 3.05 24.08
N GLY A 106 -0.14 3.43 23.78
CA GLY A 106 -0.58 3.84 22.44
C GLY A 106 -0.27 5.30 22.11
N SER A 107 -0.46 5.65 20.85
CA SER A 107 -0.41 7.04 20.39
C SER A 107 -1.51 7.37 19.37
N ALA A 108 -1.86 8.65 19.30
CA ALA A 108 -2.70 9.23 18.26
C ALA A 108 -2.00 10.47 17.70
N ASN A 109 -2.41 10.93 16.53
CA ASN A 109 -1.83 12.13 15.95
C ASN A 109 -2.84 12.89 15.10
N PHE A 110 -2.57 14.18 14.93
CA PHE A 110 -3.23 15.04 13.96
C PHE A 110 -2.20 15.95 13.29
N GLY A 111 -2.47 16.32 12.05
CA GLY A 111 -1.60 17.18 11.26
C GLY A 111 -2.34 18.43 10.77
N PHE A 112 -1.60 19.49 10.47
CA PHE A 112 -2.15 20.75 10.02
C PHE A 112 -1.14 21.55 9.20
N ASN A 113 -1.63 22.24 8.19
CA ASN A 113 -0.83 23.20 7.42
C ASN A 113 -1.03 24.61 7.95
N VAL A 114 0.05 25.33 8.14
CA VAL A 114 0.08 26.73 8.55
C VAL A 114 0.62 27.58 7.42
N THR A 115 -0.02 28.70 7.12
CA THR A 115 0.57 29.78 6.33
C THR A 115 1.20 30.79 7.28
N TYR A 116 2.39 31.30 6.99
CA TYR A 116 3.03 32.35 7.79
C TYR A 116 3.76 33.38 6.94
N THR A 117 3.99 34.56 7.51
CA THR A 117 4.88 35.60 6.96
C THR A 117 6.03 35.86 7.93
N GLY A 118 7.22 36.19 7.40
CA GLY A 118 8.41 36.44 8.21
C GLY A 118 9.23 35.16 8.47
N THR A 119 9.76 35.02 9.67
CA THR A 119 10.62 33.87 10.06
C THR A 119 9.80 32.83 10.80
N TYR A 120 9.98 31.56 10.45
CA TYR A 120 9.35 30.45 11.15
C TYR A 120 9.64 30.47 12.67
N SER A 121 8.59 30.28 13.47
CA SER A 121 8.68 29.85 14.86
C SER A 121 7.63 28.77 15.15
N GLY A 122 7.92 27.87 16.10
CA GLY A 122 7.04 26.76 16.44
C GLY A 122 5.87 27.18 17.34
N PRO A 123 4.80 26.36 17.44
CA PRO A 123 3.71 26.60 18.38
C PRO A 123 4.18 26.57 19.84
N ALA A 124 3.54 27.36 20.69
CA ALA A 124 3.85 27.48 22.12
C ALA A 124 2.63 27.12 22.99
N ASN A 125 2.83 27.11 24.32
CA ASN A 125 1.77 26.95 25.33
C ASN A 125 0.89 25.70 25.13
N CYS A 126 1.50 24.60 24.69
CA CYS A 126 0.77 23.38 24.42
C CYS A 126 0.12 22.82 25.70
N LYS A 127 -1.18 22.52 25.61
CA LYS A 127 -1.91 21.75 26.62
C LYS A 127 -2.59 20.53 26.03
N LEU A 128 -2.54 19.40 26.73
CA LEU A 128 -3.29 18.19 26.45
C LEU A 128 -4.32 17.98 27.57
N ASN A 129 -5.60 18.01 27.23
CA ASN A 129 -6.72 17.89 28.17
C ASN A 129 -6.63 18.89 29.35
N GLY A 130 -6.14 20.10 29.08
CA GLY A 130 -5.98 21.18 30.07
C GLY A 130 -4.68 21.16 30.88
N ALA A 131 -3.86 20.10 30.79
CA ALA A 131 -2.55 20.00 31.42
C ALA A 131 -1.41 20.34 30.43
N SER A 132 -0.24 20.75 30.91
CA SER A 132 0.93 21.00 30.05
C SER A 132 1.28 19.75 29.22
N CYS A 133 1.66 19.93 27.96
CA CYS A 133 1.97 18.83 27.04
C CYS A 133 3.24 18.03 27.37
N ASP A 134 4.14 18.57 28.20
CA ASP A 134 5.35 17.87 28.64
C ASP A 134 5.02 16.95 29.83
N ALA A 135 5.30 15.65 29.67
CA ALA A 135 5.30 14.71 30.78
C ALA A 135 6.53 14.94 31.66
N GLY A 136 6.48 15.95 32.54
CA GLY A 136 7.43 16.17 33.62
C GLY A 136 8.90 16.39 33.20
N GLY A 137 9.31 17.66 33.06
CA GLY A 137 10.64 18.13 33.49
C GLY A 137 11.78 18.20 32.47
N THR A 138 12.10 19.46 32.12
CA THR A 138 13.41 20.05 31.74
C THR A 138 14.08 19.70 30.40
N SER A 139 14.16 20.74 29.56
CA SER A 139 14.96 20.92 28.34
C SER A 139 16.47 20.96 28.60
N PRO A 140 17.31 20.52 27.63
CA PRO A 140 18.51 21.30 27.32
C PRO A 140 18.75 21.53 25.81
N THR A 141 18.80 22.82 25.48
CA THR A 141 19.75 23.60 24.66
C THR A 141 20.61 22.91 23.59
N SER A 142 20.43 23.35 22.34
CA SER A 142 21.27 23.10 21.16
C SER A 142 22.58 23.89 21.21
N THR A 143 23.72 23.24 20.92
CA THR A 143 25.02 23.90 20.68
C THR A 143 25.52 23.52 19.29
N THR A 144 25.62 24.52 18.40
CA THR A 144 26.19 24.42 17.05
C THR A 144 27.71 24.27 17.13
N THR A 145 28.30 23.32 16.40
CA THR A 145 29.74 23.35 16.07
C THR A 145 29.95 23.02 14.60
N THR A 146 30.44 24.03 13.87
CA THR A 146 30.85 23.96 12.47
C THR A 146 32.21 23.26 12.37
N THR A 147 32.33 22.24 11.51
CA THR A 147 33.65 21.79 11.06
C THR A 147 33.65 21.58 9.56
N THR A 148 34.49 22.38 8.90
CA THR A 148 34.79 22.37 7.47
C THR A 148 35.75 21.23 7.17
N THR A 149 35.50 20.41 6.14
CA THR A 149 36.57 19.58 5.56
C THR A 149 36.36 19.42 4.05
N THR A 150 37.37 19.85 3.31
CA THR A 150 37.54 19.77 1.86
C THR A 150 37.80 18.33 1.40
N ARG A 151 37.21 17.91 0.27
CA ARG A 151 37.53 16.64 -0.40
C ARG A 151 38.15 16.89 -1.78
N PRO A 152 39.25 16.19 -2.17
CA PRO A 152 39.87 16.34 -3.47
C PRO A 152 39.11 15.60 -4.57
N THR A 153 39.21 16.16 -5.78
CA THR A 153 38.75 15.59 -7.05
C THR A 153 39.63 14.41 -7.46
N THR A 154 39.02 13.28 -7.83
CA THR A 154 39.71 12.22 -8.58
C THR A 154 38.84 11.78 -9.74
N THR A 155 39.37 12.02 -10.93
CA THR A 155 38.89 11.56 -12.23
C THR A 155 39.21 10.07 -12.35
N THR A 156 38.22 9.24 -12.66
CA THR A 156 38.49 7.87 -13.16
C THR A 156 37.48 7.52 -14.26
N THR A 157 38.02 7.28 -15.45
CA THR A 157 37.36 6.66 -16.61
C THR A 157 37.04 5.19 -16.34
N GLY A 158 35.84 4.75 -16.72
CA GLY A 158 35.40 3.35 -16.67
C GLY A 158 34.17 3.12 -17.58
N PRO A 159 33.90 1.87 -17.98
CA PRO A 159 33.76 1.47 -19.38
C PRO A 159 32.32 1.41 -19.92
N THR A 160 32.22 1.39 -21.25
CA THR A 160 31.01 1.14 -22.02
C THR A 160 30.43 -0.25 -21.72
N THR A 161 29.31 -0.31 -20.99
CA THR A 161 28.49 -1.51 -20.85
C THR A 161 27.34 -1.45 -21.85
N THR A 162 27.42 -2.30 -22.88
CA THR A 162 26.30 -2.67 -23.75
C THR A 162 25.17 -3.27 -22.91
N THR A 163 24.04 -2.59 -22.85
CA THR A 163 22.78 -3.12 -22.33
C THR A 163 22.23 -4.14 -23.32
N SER A 164 22.31 -5.43 -22.97
CA SER A 164 21.51 -6.44 -23.65
C SER A 164 20.04 -6.18 -23.33
N ASN A 165 19.28 -5.72 -24.31
CA ASN A 165 17.81 -5.74 -24.25
C ASN A 165 17.34 -7.16 -23.92
N PRO A 166 16.33 -7.35 -23.05
CA PRO A 166 15.67 -8.64 -22.93
C PRO A 166 15.09 -9.02 -24.30
N PRO A 167 15.14 -10.31 -24.67
CA PRO A 167 14.72 -10.75 -25.99
C PRO A 167 13.26 -10.37 -26.26
N VAL A 168 12.99 -10.00 -27.51
CA VAL A 168 11.65 -9.82 -28.07
C VAL A 168 10.84 -11.11 -27.82
N GLY A 169 9.92 -11.13 -26.84
CA GLY A 169 9.02 -12.28 -26.65
C GLY A 169 8.52 -12.63 -25.23
N SER A 170 9.06 -12.05 -24.14
CA SER A 170 8.59 -12.41 -22.78
C SER A 170 7.33 -11.65 -22.36
N ARG A 171 6.28 -12.38 -21.96
CA ARG A 171 5.05 -11.80 -21.39
C ARG A 171 5.33 -11.06 -20.08
N LYS A 172 4.55 -10.01 -19.79
CA LYS A 172 4.68 -9.22 -18.56
C LYS A 172 4.12 -10.02 -17.39
N ASN A 173 4.88 -10.06 -16.31
CA ASN A 173 4.43 -10.50 -14.98
C ASN A 173 4.62 -9.30 -14.03
N LEU A 174 3.53 -8.61 -13.71
CA LEU A 174 3.52 -7.35 -12.98
C LEU A 174 2.87 -7.52 -11.60
N GLY A 175 3.48 -6.99 -10.55
CA GLY A 175 2.91 -7.02 -9.20
C GLY A 175 2.69 -5.63 -8.63
N TYR A 176 1.57 -5.41 -7.96
CA TYR A 176 1.36 -4.20 -7.15
C TYR A 176 2.00 -4.34 -5.77
N PHE A 177 2.79 -3.35 -5.37
CA PHE A 177 3.32 -3.17 -4.03
C PHE A 177 2.57 -2.02 -3.35
N THR A 178 1.89 -2.31 -2.24
CA THR A 178 1.09 -1.33 -1.51
C THR A 178 1.96 -0.55 -0.52
N GLN A 179 1.94 0.79 -0.59
CA GLN A 179 2.74 1.67 0.27
C GLN A 179 2.41 1.44 1.75
N TRP A 180 1.13 1.20 2.06
CA TRP A 180 0.66 0.96 3.42
C TRP A 180 0.96 -0.46 3.92
N GLY A 181 1.47 -1.34 3.04
CA GLY A 181 1.89 -2.69 3.38
C GLY A 181 2.96 -2.74 4.48
N VAL A 182 3.76 -1.68 4.59
CA VAL A 182 4.84 -1.58 5.59
C VAL A 182 4.35 -1.44 7.04
N TYR A 183 3.08 -1.08 7.25
CA TYR A 183 2.48 -0.89 8.57
C TYR A 183 1.88 -2.18 9.13
N GLY A 184 0.55 -2.25 9.33
CA GLY A 184 -0.10 -3.40 9.98
C GLY A 184 0.06 -4.73 9.24
N ARG A 185 0.43 -4.70 7.95
CA ARG A 185 0.76 -5.89 7.15
C ARG A 185 2.20 -6.36 7.34
N GLN A 186 3.10 -5.48 7.79
CA GLN A 186 4.54 -5.75 7.93
C GLN A 186 5.15 -6.38 6.65
N TYR A 187 4.68 -5.94 5.48
CA TYR A 187 5.18 -6.36 4.18
C TYR A 187 6.06 -5.27 3.59
N PHE A 188 7.35 -5.54 3.52
CA PHE A 188 8.39 -4.64 3.05
C PHE A 188 8.87 -5.05 1.65
N VAL A 189 9.56 -4.17 0.94
CA VAL A 189 10.20 -4.51 -0.37
C VAL A 189 11.15 -5.71 -0.24
N LYS A 190 11.76 -5.91 0.94
CA LYS A 190 12.53 -7.12 1.28
C LYS A 190 11.75 -8.41 1.03
N ASN A 191 10.45 -8.43 1.29
CA ASN A 191 9.62 -9.62 1.11
C ASN A 191 9.51 -10.04 -0.37
N ILE A 192 9.65 -9.09 -1.32
CA ILE A 192 9.73 -9.39 -2.75
C ILE A 192 10.99 -10.21 -3.05
N HIS A 193 12.12 -9.86 -2.43
CA HIS A 193 13.38 -10.61 -2.53
C HIS A 193 13.28 -11.98 -1.83
N THR A 194 12.90 -12.01 -0.55
CA THR A 194 12.96 -13.23 0.27
C THR A 194 11.93 -14.28 -0.11
N SER A 195 10.79 -13.88 -0.70
CA SER A 195 9.84 -14.83 -1.30
C SER A 195 10.28 -15.41 -2.64
N GLY A 196 11.40 -14.91 -3.20
CA GLY A 196 11.83 -15.23 -4.54
C GLY A 196 10.91 -14.65 -5.62
N SER A 197 10.07 -13.66 -5.29
CA SER A 197 9.17 -12.99 -6.25
C SER A 197 9.96 -12.11 -7.23
N ALA A 198 11.02 -11.46 -6.77
CA ALA A 198 11.85 -10.55 -7.58
C ALA A 198 12.39 -11.22 -8.86
N ALA A 199 12.82 -12.49 -8.78
CA ALA A 199 13.31 -13.24 -9.93
C ALA A 199 12.22 -13.60 -10.97
N LYS A 200 10.94 -13.49 -10.58
CA LYS A 200 9.77 -13.87 -11.41
C LYS A 200 9.04 -12.65 -11.95
N LEU A 201 9.23 -11.49 -11.32
CA LEU A 201 8.65 -10.21 -11.74
C LEU A 201 9.40 -9.64 -12.94
N THR A 202 8.63 -8.97 -13.79
CA THR A 202 9.14 -8.07 -14.83
C THR A 202 8.94 -6.62 -14.44
N HIS A 203 7.81 -6.32 -13.78
CA HIS A 203 7.41 -4.97 -13.43
C HIS A 203 6.84 -4.93 -12.01
N ILE A 204 7.02 -3.81 -11.33
CA ILE A 204 6.36 -3.48 -10.05
C ILE A 204 5.61 -2.18 -10.24
N ASN A 205 4.34 -2.16 -9.84
CA ASN A 205 3.59 -0.92 -9.65
C ASN A 205 3.64 -0.56 -8.16
N TYR A 206 4.23 0.59 -7.84
CA TYR A 206 4.20 1.16 -6.49
C TYR A 206 2.89 1.92 -6.29
N ALA A 207 2.06 1.45 -5.37
CA ALA A 207 0.70 1.93 -5.15
C ALA A 207 0.56 2.58 -3.76
N PHE A 208 0.13 3.84 -3.61
CA PHE A 208 -0.24 4.78 -4.67
C PHE A 208 0.32 6.17 -4.37
N GLY A 209 0.61 6.92 -5.42
CA GLY A 209 0.57 8.38 -5.35
C GLY A 209 -0.88 8.87 -5.43
N ASN A 210 -1.12 10.09 -4.97
CA ASN A 210 -2.45 10.69 -4.96
C ASN A 210 -2.64 11.63 -6.17
N VAL A 211 -3.90 11.91 -6.51
CA VAL A 211 -4.28 12.95 -7.48
C VAL A 211 -5.11 13.99 -6.76
N GLN A 212 -4.52 15.15 -6.50
CA GLN A 212 -5.17 16.25 -5.77
C GLN A 212 -4.97 17.56 -6.52
N ASN A 213 -6.00 18.41 -6.56
CA ASN A 213 -5.95 19.73 -7.18
C ASN A 213 -5.47 19.69 -8.65
N GLY A 214 -5.82 18.63 -9.38
CA GLY A 214 -5.38 18.40 -10.76
C GLY A 214 -3.90 18.06 -10.92
N GLN A 215 -3.23 17.57 -9.87
CA GLN A 215 -1.81 17.24 -9.86
C GLN A 215 -1.54 15.86 -9.26
N CYS A 216 -0.46 15.22 -9.70
CA CYS A 216 0.11 14.08 -8.98
C CYS A 216 0.79 14.56 -7.69
N THR A 217 0.52 13.90 -6.57
CA THR A 217 1.09 14.22 -5.26
C THR A 217 1.56 12.97 -4.53
N ILE A 218 2.43 13.16 -3.53
CA ILE A 218 2.84 12.11 -2.60
C ILE A 218 1.61 11.52 -1.90
N GLY A 219 1.59 10.20 -1.74
CA GLY A 219 0.53 9.49 -1.04
C GLY A 219 0.78 9.49 0.46
N ASP A 220 1.92 8.93 0.85
CA ASP A 220 2.37 8.84 2.25
C ASP A 220 3.89 9.03 2.32
N ALA A 221 4.32 10.26 2.58
CA ALA A 221 5.74 10.61 2.63
C ALA A 221 6.56 9.70 3.57
N TYR A 222 5.96 9.25 4.68
CA TYR A 222 6.63 8.37 5.63
C TYR A 222 6.93 7.02 4.99
N ALA A 223 5.92 6.33 4.47
CA ALA A 223 6.13 5.04 3.79
C ALA A 223 6.97 5.17 2.51
N ASP A 224 6.78 6.27 1.77
CA ASP A 224 7.38 6.51 0.46
C ASP A 224 8.89 6.72 0.57
N TYR A 225 9.34 7.72 1.34
CA TYR A 225 10.74 8.13 1.32
C TYR A 225 11.38 8.47 2.67
N ASP A 226 10.63 8.47 3.79
CA ASP A 226 11.18 8.88 5.09
C ASP A 226 11.40 7.74 6.10
N MET A 227 10.61 6.67 6.06
CA MET A 227 10.68 5.55 7.01
C MET A 227 12.06 4.90 6.97
N ALA A 228 12.76 4.92 8.10
CA ALA A 228 14.08 4.31 8.23
C ALA A 228 13.98 2.79 8.32
N TYR A 229 14.70 2.10 7.45
CA TYR A 229 14.85 0.65 7.51
C TYR A 229 16.07 0.26 8.36
N THR A 230 15.88 -0.72 9.23
CA THR A 230 16.95 -1.47 9.88
C THR A 230 17.57 -2.49 8.92
N ALA A 231 18.70 -3.09 9.31
CA ALA A 231 19.25 -4.24 8.58
C ALA A 231 18.24 -5.40 8.45
N ALA A 232 17.37 -5.59 9.45
CA ALA A 232 16.43 -6.71 9.48
C ALA A 232 15.31 -6.57 8.44
N ASN A 233 14.87 -5.35 8.12
CA ASN A 233 13.80 -5.12 7.14
C ASN A 233 14.29 -4.52 5.80
N SER A 234 15.55 -4.07 5.69
CA SER A 234 16.14 -3.63 4.41
C SER A 234 16.34 -4.81 3.45
N VAL A 235 16.08 -4.57 2.16
CA VAL A 235 16.18 -5.61 1.10
C VAL A 235 17.59 -6.17 0.94
N ASP A 236 18.60 -5.33 1.14
CA ASP A 236 20.02 -5.67 1.02
C ASP A 236 20.67 -6.04 2.37
N GLY A 237 19.89 -6.05 3.46
CA GLY A 237 20.40 -6.30 4.80
C GLY A 237 21.18 -5.14 5.42
N VAL A 238 21.19 -3.95 4.81
CA VAL A 238 21.90 -2.77 5.31
C VAL A 238 20.92 -1.72 5.82
N ALA A 239 21.08 -1.33 7.09
CA ALA A 239 20.27 -0.27 7.69
C ALA A 239 20.46 1.06 6.94
N ASP A 240 19.40 1.85 6.88
CA ASP A 240 19.45 3.19 6.32
C ASP A 240 20.26 4.15 7.21
N THR A 241 20.85 5.18 6.60
CA THR A 241 21.60 6.21 7.32
C THR A 241 20.72 7.42 7.65
N TRP A 242 21.17 8.20 8.63
CA TRP A 242 20.58 9.49 9.00
C TRP A 242 21.29 10.68 8.33
N ASP A 243 22.14 10.41 7.33
CA ASP A 243 22.88 11.46 6.63
C ASP A 243 21.90 12.41 5.93
N THR A 244 22.26 13.69 5.94
CA THR A 244 21.44 14.72 5.29
C THR A 244 21.31 14.41 3.78
N GLY A 245 20.07 14.32 3.30
CA GLY A 245 19.76 14.02 1.90
C GLY A 245 19.71 12.52 1.55
N ALA A 246 19.92 11.62 2.51
CA ALA A 246 19.75 10.18 2.27
C ALA A 246 18.28 9.85 1.99
N LEU A 247 18.01 9.17 0.87
CA LEU A 247 16.69 8.60 0.60
C LEU A 247 16.45 7.40 1.52
N ARG A 248 15.25 7.32 2.10
CA ARG A 248 14.77 6.18 2.89
C ARG A 248 13.44 5.68 2.33
N GLY A 249 12.61 5.05 3.16
CA GLY A 249 11.29 4.57 2.78
C GLY A 249 11.35 3.49 1.70
N SER A 250 10.18 3.16 1.18
CA SER A 250 10.02 2.16 0.13
C SER A 250 10.77 2.54 -1.14
N PHE A 251 10.94 3.83 -1.44
CA PHE A 251 11.69 4.30 -2.62
C PHE A 251 13.16 3.90 -2.55
N ASN A 252 13.82 4.07 -1.39
CA ASN A 252 15.20 3.59 -1.23
C ASN A 252 15.28 2.06 -1.33
N GLN A 253 14.30 1.35 -0.78
CA GLN A 253 14.28 -0.10 -0.86
C GLN A 253 14.04 -0.60 -2.29
N LEU A 254 13.23 0.08 -3.08
CA LEU A 254 13.04 -0.21 -4.51
C LEU A 254 14.33 0.07 -5.31
N ARG A 255 15.04 1.16 -5.01
CA ARG A 255 16.38 1.43 -5.57
C ARG A 255 17.35 0.27 -5.31
N LYS A 256 17.42 -0.16 -4.03
CA LYS A 256 18.26 -1.29 -3.62
C LYS A 256 17.82 -2.60 -4.30
N LEU A 257 16.52 -2.85 -4.43
CA LEU A 257 15.98 -4.02 -5.13
C LEU A 257 16.36 -4.02 -6.62
N LYS A 258 16.22 -2.88 -7.32
CA LYS A 258 16.63 -2.76 -8.74
C LYS A 258 18.12 -3.02 -8.93
N LYS A 259 18.96 -2.61 -7.99
CA LYS A 259 20.40 -2.94 -8.02
C LYS A 259 20.66 -4.45 -7.95
N MET A 260 19.87 -5.18 -7.17
CA MET A 260 19.95 -6.65 -7.08
C MET A 260 19.31 -7.35 -8.29
N TYR A 261 18.29 -6.74 -8.88
CA TYR A 261 17.47 -7.29 -9.96
C TYR A 261 17.29 -6.27 -11.10
N PRO A 262 18.35 -6.03 -11.90
CA PRO A 262 18.37 -4.96 -12.90
C PRO A 262 17.37 -5.16 -14.05
N HIS A 263 16.76 -6.35 -14.17
CA HIS A 263 15.70 -6.63 -15.14
C HIS A 263 14.34 -6.07 -14.72
N ILE A 264 14.13 -5.75 -13.45
CA ILE A 264 12.84 -5.24 -12.94
C ILE A 264 12.67 -3.77 -13.32
N LYS A 265 11.48 -3.45 -13.81
CA LYS A 265 11.01 -2.08 -14.05
C LYS A 265 10.02 -1.67 -12.97
N VAL A 266 10.09 -0.42 -12.49
CA VAL A 266 9.20 0.08 -11.43
C VAL A 266 8.40 1.26 -11.96
N LEU A 267 7.08 1.20 -11.89
CA LEU A 267 6.20 2.31 -12.22
C LEU A 267 5.57 2.84 -10.94
N TRP A 268 5.33 4.14 -10.87
CA TRP A 268 4.52 4.72 -9.80
C TRP A 268 3.06 4.81 -10.25
N SER A 269 2.17 4.11 -9.55
CA SER A 269 0.73 4.16 -9.78
C SER A 269 0.09 5.33 -9.04
N PHE A 270 -0.72 6.12 -9.73
CA PHE A 270 -1.46 7.25 -9.16
C PHE A 270 -2.97 6.98 -9.20
N GLY A 271 -3.64 7.23 -8.07
CA GLY A 271 -5.08 7.04 -7.93
C GLY A 271 -5.45 5.80 -7.12
N GLY A 272 -6.06 4.82 -7.76
CA GLY A 272 -6.74 3.68 -7.15
C GLY A 272 -8.11 4.07 -6.59
N TRP A 273 -8.78 3.10 -5.98
CA TRP A 273 -10.16 3.23 -5.49
C TRP A 273 -10.43 4.51 -4.68
N THR A 274 -9.56 4.83 -3.72
CA THR A 274 -9.77 5.95 -2.79
C THR A 274 -9.38 7.31 -3.37
N TRP A 275 -8.36 7.36 -4.23
CA TRP A 275 -7.74 8.62 -4.67
C TRP A 275 -8.02 8.96 -6.14
N SER A 276 -9.10 8.40 -6.70
CA SER A 276 -9.53 8.70 -8.07
C SER A 276 -10.37 9.98 -8.21
N GLY A 277 -10.81 10.59 -7.11
CA GLY A 277 -11.68 11.77 -7.14
C GLY A 277 -11.06 13.01 -7.81
N GLY A 278 -9.73 13.11 -7.87
CA GLY A 278 -9.03 14.25 -8.46
C GLY A 278 -8.87 14.20 -9.99
N PHE A 279 -9.14 13.06 -10.64
CA PHE A 279 -8.89 12.91 -12.08
C PHE A 279 -9.80 13.75 -12.97
N GLY A 280 -11.06 13.97 -12.55
CA GLY A 280 -11.96 14.87 -13.27
C GLY A 280 -11.36 16.27 -13.39
N GLN A 281 -10.83 16.81 -12.28
CA GLN A 281 -10.11 18.08 -12.28
C GLN A 281 -8.80 18.01 -13.07
N ALA A 282 -8.01 16.95 -12.92
CA ALA A 282 -6.76 16.76 -13.66
C ALA A 282 -6.96 16.79 -15.18
N SER A 283 -8.07 16.21 -15.65
CA SER A 283 -8.37 16.14 -17.08
C SER A 283 -8.77 17.49 -17.70
N GLN A 284 -9.19 18.48 -16.89
CA GLN A 284 -9.47 19.85 -17.37
C GLN A 284 -8.20 20.55 -17.87
N ASN A 285 -7.03 20.18 -17.35
CA ASN A 285 -5.73 20.63 -17.85
C ASN A 285 -4.72 19.46 -17.84
N ALA A 286 -4.94 18.52 -18.76
CA ALA A 286 -4.15 17.30 -18.86
C ALA A 286 -2.64 17.55 -19.04
N ALA A 287 -2.23 18.64 -19.69
CA ALA A 287 -0.81 18.99 -19.86
C ALA A 287 -0.16 19.40 -18.54
N ALA A 288 -0.84 20.24 -17.74
CA ALA A 288 -0.34 20.62 -16.41
C ALA A 288 -0.32 19.44 -15.44
N PHE A 289 -1.33 18.56 -15.50
CA PHE A 289 -1.33 17.31 -14.76
C PHE A 289 -0.11 16.45 -15.14
N ALA A 290 0.11 16.20 -16.43
CA ALA A 290 1.23 15.41 -16.91
C ALA A 290 2.59 15.99 -16.50
N GLU A 291 2.76 17.32 -16.54
CA GLU A 291 3.96 18.00 -16.03
C GLU A 291 4.16 17.73 -14.52
N SER A 292 3.11 17.87 -13.72
CA SER A 292 3.19 17.64 -12.27
C SER A 292 3.61 16.21 -11.95
N CYS A 293 3.07 15.23 -12.66
CA CYS A 293 3.41 13.83 -12.52
C CYS A 293 4.86 13.56 -12.93
N TYR A 294 5.31 14.11 -14.06
CA TYR A 294 6.69 13.96 -14.49
C TYR A 294 7.65 14.53 -13.46
N ARG A 295 7.41 15.75 -12.97
CA ARG A 295 8.26 16.38 -11.95
C ARG A 295 8.35 15.57 -10.67
N LEU A 296 7.27 14.90 -10.28
CA LEU A 296 7.24 14.08 -9.08
C LEU A 296 7.94 12.73 -9.29
N VAL A 297 7.72 12.06 -10.42
CA VAL A 297 8.39 10.80 -10.78
C VAL A 297 9.91 11.01 -10.92
N GLU A 298 10.33 12.14 -11.49
CA GLU A 298 11.73 12.54 -11.73
C GLU A 298 12.30 13.45 -10.64
N ASP A 299 11.71 13.46 -9.44
CA ASP A 299 12.26 14.25 -8.34
C ASP A 299 13.73 13.83 -8.10
N PRO A 300 14.68 14.78 -7.98
CA PRO A 300 16.11 14.47 -7.86
C PRO A 300 16.48 13.53 -6.71
N ARG A 301 15.62 13.42 -5.68
CA ARG A 301 15.82 12.49 -4.56
C ARG A 301 15.69 11.02 -4.98
N TRP A 302 14.93 10.72 -6.03
CA TRP A 302 14.59 9.35 -6.47
C TRP A 302 14.44 9.17 -7.99
N ALA A 303 15.02 10.06 -8.80
CA ALA A 303 14.93 10.01 -10.27
C ALA A 303 15.45 8.68 -10.89
N ASP A 304 16.21 7.87 -10.15
CA ASP A 304 16.68 6.55 -10.59
C ASP A 304 15.73 5.37 -10.24
N VAL A 305 14.67 5.64 -9.47
CA VAL A 305 13.76 4.61 -8.94
C VAL A 305 12.74 4.18 -9.99
N PHE A 306 12.07 5.13 -10.65
CA PHE A 306 10.92 4.85 -11.49
C PHE A 306 11.27 4.83 -12.99
N ASP A 307 10.80 3.82 -13.69
CA ASP A 307 10.92 3.64 -15.15
C ASP A 307 9.65 4.13 -15.89
N GLY A 308 8.68 4.68 -15.17
CA GLY A 308 7.40 5.11 -15.74
C GLY A 308 6.31 5.44 -14.73
N ILE A 309 5.13 5.67 -15.27
CA ILE A 309 3.92 6.04 -14.56
C ILE A 309 2.77 5.10 -14.93
N ASP A 310 1.93 4.81 -13.95
CA ASP A 310 0.68 4.08 -14.12
C ASP A 310 -0.50 4.93 -13.62
N ILE A 311 -1.56 5.03 -14.43
CA ILE A 311 -2.77 5.77 -14.07
C ILE A 311 -3.87 4.80 -13.68
N ASP A 312 -4.31 4.86 -12.44
CA ASP A 312 -5.35 4.01 -11.89
C ASP A 312 -6.58 4.86 -11.58
N TRP A 313 -7.27 5.33 -12.64
CA TRP A 313 -8.47 6.15 -12.53
C TRP A 313 -9.71 5.26 -12.44
N GLU A 314 -10.34 5.25 -11.27
CA GLU A 314 -11.52 4.46 -10.94
C GLU A 314 -12.77 5.34 -10.70
N TYR A 315 -13.56 5.70 -11.72
CA TYR A 315 -13.42 5.35 -13.14
C TYR A 315 -13.75 6.53 -14.05
N PRO A 316 -13.09 6.68 -15.21
CA PRO A 316 -13.37 7.77 -16.15
C PRO A 316 -14.80 7.68 -16.68
N ASN A 317 -15.53 8.78 -16.59
CA ASN A 317 -16.92 8.93 -17.05
C ASN A 317 -17.88 7.86 -16.49
N ALA A 318 -17.60 7.35 -15.29
CA ALA A 318 -18.40 6.34 -14.61
C ALA A 318 -18.26 6.46 -13.08
N CYS A 319 -19.01 5.66 -12.33
CA CYS A 319 -18.94 5.66 -10.87
C CYS A 319 -17.97 4.61 -10.31
N GLY A 320 -17.04 5.06 -9.47
CA GLY A 320 -16.26 4.28 -8.51
C GLY A 320 -16.72 4.60 -7.08
N LEU A 321 -15.79 4.98 -6.21
CA LEU A 321 -16.12 5.57 -4.91
C LEU A 321 -16.85 6.90 -5.06
N THR A 322 -16.47 7.68 -6.07
CA THR A 322 -17.18 8.87 -6.55
C THR A 322 -17.58 8.69 -8.01
N CYS A 323 -18.58 9.44 -8.46
CA CYS A 323 -18.99 9.45 -9.87
C CYS A 323 -18.23 10.53 -10.64
N ASP A 324 -17.62 10.14 -11.75
CA ASP A 324 -17.05 11.05 -12.73
C ASP A 324 -17.97 11.22 -13.94
N THR A 325 -18.08 12.45 -14.44
CA THR A 325 -18.90 12.81 -15.61
C THR A 325 -18.11 13.60 -16.65
N THR A 326 -16.78 13.46 -16.65
CA THR A 326 -15.89 14.31 -17.47
C THR A 326 -15.97 13.96 -18.97
N GLY A 327 -16.67 12.88 -19.33
CA GLY A 327 -17.02 12.55 -20.71
C GLY A 327 -16.08 11.52 -21.36
N PHE A 328 -16.58 10.88 -22.40
CA PHE A 328 -15.97 9.71 -23.06
C PHE A 328 -14.50 9.91 -23.48
N SER A 329 -14.11 11.12 -23.90
CA SER A 329 -12.76 11.39 -24.42
C SER A 329 -11.73 11.75 -23.34
N SER A 330 -12.14 11.99 -22.09
CA SER A 330 -11.27 12.52 -21.03
C SER A 330 -10.05 11.62 -20.76
N PHE A 331 -10.28 10.31 -20.68
CA PHE A 331 -9.24 9.32 -20.45
C PHE A 331 -8.17 9.30 -21.56
N LYS A 332 -8.60 9.41 -22.83
CA LYS A 332 -7.70 9.51 -23.98
C LYS A 332 -6.89 10.81 -23.96
N THR A 333 -7.53 11.95 -23.68
CA THR A 333 -6.86 13.25 -23.57
C THR A 333 -5.78 13.23 -22.49
N LEU A 334 -6.10 12.67 -21.31
CA LEU A 334 -5.15 12.50 -20.21
C LEU A 334 -3.97 11.60 -20.63
N SER A 335 -4.27 10.44 -21.23
CA SER A 335 -3.26 9.49 -21.71
C SER A 335 -2.33 10.09 -22.77
N GLN A 336 -2.87 10.90 -23.69
CA GLN A 336 -2.10 11.61 -24.69
C GLN A 336 -1.15 12.64 -24.07
N ALA A 337 -1.62 13.42 -23.10
CA ALA A 337 -0.80 14.41 -22.42
C ALA A 337 0.36 13.77 -21.65
N LEU A 338 0.08 12.66 -20.94
CA LEU A 338 1.10 11.87 -20.26
C LEU A 338 2.14 11.33 -21.25
N ARG A 339 1.71 10.69 -22.34
CA ARG A 339 2.65 10.23 -23.37
C ARG A 339 3.48 11.35 -23.96
N THR A 340 2.86 12.51 -24.23
CA THR A 340 3.56 13.69 -24.75
C THR A 340 4.65 14.14 -23.79
N ARG A 341 4.36 14.14 -22.48
CA ARG A 341 5.28 14.63 -21.47
C ARG A 341 6.41 13.66 -21.10
N PHE A 342 6.06 12.39 -20.95
CA PHE A 342 6.99 11.32 -20.57
C PHE A 342 7.80 10.79 -21.77
N GLY A 343 7.33 11.02 -23.00
CA GLY A 343 8.02 10.60 -24.22
C GLY A 343 8.04 9.08 -24.41
N ALA A 344 8.89 8.61 -25.31
CA ALA A 344 8.96 7.20 -25.70
C ALA A 344 9.80 6.32 -24.75
N ASN A 345 10.69 6.92 -23.96
CA ASN A 345 11.64 6.20 -23.12
C ASN A 345 11.03 5.72 -21.79
N TYR A 346 9.90 6.31 -21.40
CA TYR A 346 9.19 5.93 -20.18
C TYR A 346 8.01 5.01 -20.48
N LEU A 347 7.73 4.15 -19.51
CA LEU A 347 6.49 3.39 -19.47
C LEU A 347 5.34 4.32 -19.05
N VAL A 348 4.25 4.29 -19.79
CA VAL A 348 2.99 4.96 -19.43
C VAL A 348 1.89 3.91 -19.57
N THR A 349 1.29 3.53 -18.44
CA THR A 349 0.29 2.45 -18.36
C THR A 349 -0.95 2.95 -17.65
N ALA A 350 -2.00 2.14 -17.67
CA ALA A 350 -3.18 2.41 -16.86
C ALA A 350 -3.81 1.11 -16.36
N ALA A 351 -4.27 1.10 -15.12
CA ALA A 351 -5.24 0.13 -14.65
C ALA A 351 -6.65 0.58 -15.00
N ILE A 352 -7.46 -0.37 -15.48
CA ILE A 352 -8.79 -0.09 -16.00
C ILE A 352 -9.80 -1.12 -15.50
N THR A 353 -11.05 -0.69 -15.48
CA THR A 353 -12.20 -1.55 -15.16
C THR A 353 -12.27 -2.79 -16.05
N ALA A 354 -12.84 -3.86 -15.50
CA ALA A 354 -13.17 -5.07 -16.23
C ALA A 354 -14.68 -5.30 -16.41
N ASP A 355 -15.49 -4.26 -16.25
CA ASP A 355 -16.93 -4.31 -16.52
C ASP A 355 -17.20 -4.40 -18.03
N GLY A 356 -17.32 -5.64 -18.51
CA GLY A 356 -17.64 -5.99 -19.90
C GLY A 356 -19.14 -6.06 -20.19
N SER A 357 -20.01 -5.61 -19.29
CA SER A 357 -21.46 -5.61 -19.52
C SER A 357 -21.86 -4.61 -20.62
N ASN A 358 -23.05 -4.77 -21.19
CA ASN A 358 -23.54 -3.86 -22.23
C ASN A 358 -23.92 -2.52 -21.59
N GLY A 359 -23.28 -1.42 -22.02
CA GLY A 359 -23.41 -0.12 -21.37
C GLY A 359 -22.62 0.01 -20.06
N GLY A 360 -21.74 -0.97 -19.78
CA GLY A 360 -20.87 -0.97 -18.60
C GLY A 360 -19.72 0.02 -18.69
N LYS A 361 -18.85 0.02 -17.67
CA LYS A 361 -17.76 1.00 -17.54
C LYS A 361 -16.75 0.96 -18.70
N ILE A 362 -16.55 -0.18 -19.38
CA ILE A 362 -15.71 -0.24 -20.59
C ILE A 362 -16.33 0.56 -21.75
N ASP A 363 -17.66 0.69 -21.82
CA ASP A 363 -18.32 1.50 -22.85
C ASP A 363 -18.28 3.01 -22.56
N ALA A 364 -17.97 3.40 -21.32
CA ALA A 364 -18.06 4.77 -20.85
C ALA A 364 -16.88 5.68 -21.24
N ALA A 365 -15.73 5.12 -21.64
CA ALA A 365 -14.53 5.88 -21.99
C ALA A 365 -13.80 5.35 -23.24
N ASP A 366 -13.04 6.22 -23.91
CA ASP A 366 -12.31 5.91 -25.15
C ASP A 366 -11.02 5.08 -24.91
N TYR A 367 -11.16 3.87 -24.37
CA TYR A 367 -10.02 2.96 -24.15
C TYR A 367 -9.34 2.54 -25.46
N GLY A 368 -10.11 2.41 -26.55
CA GLY A 368 -9.59 2.09 -27.88
C GLY A 368 -8.68 3.19 -28.41
N GLY A 369 -9.17 4.44 -28.41
CA GLY A 369 -8.41 5.60 -28.84
C GLY A 369 -7.23 5.94 -27.91
N ALA A 370 -7.35 5.68 -26.60
CA ALA A 370 -6.27 5.88 -25.63
C ALA A 370 -5.14 4.85 -25.76
N ALA A 371 -5.43 3.64 -26.29
CA ALA A 371 -4.47 2.53 -26.34
C ALA A 371 -3.18 2.86 -27.10
N GLN A 372 -3.20 3.80 -28.04
CA GLN A 372 -2.01 4.21 -28.79
C GLN A 372 -0.99 4.97 -27.92
N TYR A 373 -1.44 5.63 -26.85
CA TYR A 373 -0.60 6.43 -25.96
C TYR A 373 -0.04 5.62 -24.79
N LEU A 374 -0.57 4.42 -24.54
CA LEU A 374 -0.19 3.57 -23.42
C LEU A 374 0.65 2.38 -23.89
N ASN A 375 1.58 1.93 -23.05
CA ASN A 375 2.34 0.71 -23.30
C ASN A 375 1.42 -0.52 -23.17
N TRP A 376 0.57 -0.56 -22.12
CA TRP A 376 -0.46 -1.56 -21.90
C TRP A 376 -1.50 -1.08 -20.88
N TYR A 377 -2.55 -1.88 -20.70
CA TYR A 377 -3.56 -1.79 -19.68
C TYR A 377 -3.45 -2.95 -18.68
N ASN A 378 -3.57 -2.64 -17.39
CA ASN A 378 -3.81 -3.60 -16.32
C ASN A 378 -5.34 -3.77 -16.17
N VAL A 379 -5.93 -4.79 -16.78
CA VAL A 379 -7.41 -5.00 -16.73
C VAL A 379 -7.78 -5.67 -15.41
N MET A 380 -8.47 -4.97 -14.52
CA MET A 380 -8.79 -5.42 -13.16
C MET A 380 -9.88 -6.50 -13.15
N THR A 381 -9.56 -7.69 -13.66
CA THR A 381 -10.45 -8.86 -13.82
C THR A 381 -10.67 -9.62 -12.50
N TYR A 382 -10.96 -8.87 -11.45
CA TYR A 382 -11.30 -9.31 -10.11
C TYR A 382 -12.35 -8.34 -9.55
N ASP A 383 -12.89 -8.65 -8.37
CA ASP A 383 -13.91 -7.85 -7.69
C ASP A 383 -15.23 -7.69 -8.45
N TYR A 384 -15.53 -8.64 -9.35
CA TYR A 384 -16.82 -8.74 -10.01
C TYR A 384 -17.96 -8.91 -9.01
N PHE A 385 -17.74 -9.69 -7.95
CA PHE A 385 -18.73 -10.00 -6.93
C PHE A 385 -18.08 -10.01 -5.54
N GLY A 386 -18.81 -9.57 -4.52
CA GLY A 386 -18.29 -9.46 -3.17
C GLY A 386 -19.34 -9.05 -2.16
N ALA A 387 -18.96 -9.01 -0.89
CA ALA A 387 -19.87 -8.69 0.21
C ALA A 387 -20.35 -7.24 0.26
N PHE A 388 -19.94 -6.39 -0.69
CA PHE A 388 -20.63 -5.13 -1.00
C PHE A 388 -22.09 -5.39 -1.42
N ASN A 389 -22.43 -6.60 -1.89
CA ASN A 389 -23.77 -7.14 -1.87
C ASN A 389 -23.91 -8.14 -0.70
N ALA A 390 -24.26 -7.61 0.47
CA ALA A 390 -24.12 -8.32 1.76
C ALA A 390 -24.99 -9.58 1.87
N GLN A 391 -26.15 -9.61 1.23
CA GLN A 391 -27.08 -10.75 1.26
C GLN A 391 -26.81 -11.79 0.16
N GLY A 392 -25.75 -11.57 -0.64
CA GLY A 392 -25.45 -12.38 -1.81
C GLY A 392 -26.32 -12.01 -3.03
N PRO A 393 -26.42 -12.87 -4.05
CA PRO A 393 -25.94 -14.26 -4.05
C PRO A 393 -24.41 -14.35 -3.97
N THR A 394 -23.90 -15.41 -3.32
CA THR A 394 -22.47 -15.73 -3.36
C THR A 394 -22.04 -16.02 -4.79
N ALA A 395 -20.90 -15.47 -5.20
CA ALA A 395 -20.37 -15.68 -6.54
C ALA A 395 -18.84 -15.51 -6.54
N PRO A 396 -18.12 -16.17 -7.46
CA PRO A 396 -16.68 -16.00 -7.57
C PRO A 396 -16.33 -14.55 -7.85
N HIS A 397 -15.35 -13.95 -7.17
CA HIS A 397 -15.03 -12.53 -7.42
C HIS A 397 -14.17 -12.29 -8.66
N SER A 398 -13.50 -13.33 -9.18
CA SER A 398 -12.60 -13.23 -10.34
C SER A 398 -12.86 -14.30 -11.40
N PRO A 399 -14.11 -14.59 -11.82
CA PRO A 399 -14.38 -15.68 -12.76
C PRO A 399 -13.69 -15.40 -14.11
N LEU A 400 -13.09 -16.44 -14.68
CA LEU A 400 -12.49 -16.38 -16.01
C LEU A 400 -13.57 -16.31 -17.10
N THR A 401 -14.62 -17.13 -16.97
CA THR A 401 -15.71 -17.23 -17.96
C THR A 401 -17.08 -16.98 -17.32
N SER A 402 -18.14 -16.93 -18.13
CA SER A 402 -19.51 -17.01 -17.63
C SER A 402 -19.83 -18.41 -17.07
N TYR A 403 -20.91 -18.52 -16.29
CA TYR A 403 -21.49 -19.77 -15.82
C TYR A 403 -23.01 -19.64 -15.61
N ALA A 404 -23.72 -20.77 -15.60
CA ALA A 404 -25.17 -20.78 -15.34
C ALA A 404 -25.45 -20.25 -13.92
N GLY A 405 -26.29 -19.21 -13.81
CA GLY A 405 -26.58 -18.56 -12.54
C GLY A 405 -25.57 -17.48 -12.11
N ILE A 406 -24.68 -17.03 -13.01
CA ILE A 406 -23.87 -15.84 -12.75
C ILE A 406 -24.80 -14.63 -12.45
N PRO A 407 -24.59 -13.87 -11.36
CA PRO A 407 -25.54 -12.83 -10.96
C PRO A 407 -25.64 -11.66 -11.94
N GLN A 408 -24.56 -11.38 -12.67
CA GLN A 408 -24.51 -10.31 -13.66
C GLN A 408 -23.81 -10.77 -14.93
N ALA A 409 -24.51 -10.66 -16.06
CA ALA A 409 -23.93 -10.97 -17.37
C ALA A 409 -22.81 -9.97 -17.72
N GLY A 410 -21.72 -10.47 -18.29
CA GLY A 410 -20.54 -9.66 -18.62
C GLY A 410 -19.54 -9.46 -17.48
N PHE A 411 -19.85 -9.92 -16.25
CA PHE A 411 -18.96 -9.84 -15.09
C PHE A 411 -18.04 -11.07 -15.01
N ASN A 412 -17.20 -11.22 -16.02
CA ASN A 412 -16.13 -12.22 -16.05
C ASN A 412 -14.98 -11.74 -16.95
N SER A 413 -13.81 -12.33 -16.73
CA SER A 413 -12.56 -11.91 -17.35
C SER A 413 -12.62 -11.98 -18.89
N ASP A 414 -13.20 -13.04 -19.46
CA ASP A 414 -13.28 -13.19 -20.90
C ASP A 414 -14.16 -12.13 -21.54
N ALA A 415 -15.32 -11.84 -20.95
CA ALA A 415 -16.20 -10.76 -21.43
C ALA A 415 -15.47 -9.41 -21.47
N ALA A 416 -14.70 -9.07 -20.42
CA ALA A 416 -13.92 -7.84 -20.38
C ALA A 416 -12.86 -7.77 -21.49
N ILE A 417 -12.09 -8.86 -21.66
CA ILE A 417 -11.03 -8.94 -22.66
C ILE A 417 -11.59 -8.87 -24.08
N GLN A 418 -12.67 -9.61 -24.39
CA GLN A 418 -13.28 -9.54 -25.71
C GLN A 418 -13.91 -8.17 -25.98
N LYS A 419 -14.49 -7.52 -24.97
CA LYS A 419 -15.02 -6.15 -25.09
C LYS A 419 -13.93 -5.15 -25.43
N LEU A 420 -12.78 -5.17 -24.74
CA LEU A 420 -11.67 -4.26 -25.04
C LEU A 420 -11.10 -4.51 -26.45
N LYS A 421 -10.97 -5.78 -26.86
CA LYS A 421 -10.54 -6.13 -28.22
C LYS A 421 -11.52 -5.62 -29.28
N SER A 422 -12.83 -5.73 -29.05
CA SER A 422 -13.84 -5.21 -29.99
C SER A 422 -13.87 -3.68 -30.08
N LYS A 423 -13.39 -2.98 -29.04
CA LYS A 423 -13.13 -1.54 -29.04
C LYS A 423 -11.80 -1.15 -29.71
N GLY A 424 -11.06 -2.10 -30.27
CA GLY A 424 -9.81 -1.86 -31.01
C GLY A 424 -8.56 -1.85 -30.15
N VAL A 425 -8.62 -2.26 -28.87
CA VAL A 425 -7.43 -2.39 -28.04
C VAL A 425 -6.63 -3.63 -28.47
N PRO A 426 -5.34 -3.51 -28.85
CA PRO A 426 -4.54 -4.67 -29.23
C PRO A 426 -4.38 -5.65 -28.06
N ALA A 427 -4.55 -6.95 -28.31
CA ALA A 427 -4.42 -7.99 -27.28
C ALA A 427 -3.07 -7.94 -26.54
N ALA A 428 -1.97 -7.68 -27.26
CA ALA A 428 -0.62 -7.57 -26.70
C ALA A 428 -0.45 -6.39 -25.70
N LYS A 429 -1.42 -5.46 -25.65
CA LYS A 429 -1.50 -4.35 -24.69
C LYS A 429 -2.47 -4.62 -23.53
N LEU A 430 -3.06 -5.81 -23.41
CA LEU A 430 -3.93 -6.17 -22.30
C LEU A 430 -3.20 -7.11 -21.36
N LEU A 431 -3.17 -6.80 -20.06
CA LEU A 431 -2.73 -7.70 -19.00
C LEU A 431 -3.93 -8.20 -18.20
N LEU A 432 -4.03 -9.51 -18.01
CA LEU A 432 -5.07 -10.14 -17.20
C LEU A 432 -4.77 -9.93 -15.70
N GLY A 433 -5.76 -9.51 -14.91
CA GLY A 433 -5.61 -9.28 -13.47
C GLY A 433 -5.92 -10.50 -12.61
N ILE A 434 -5.08 -10.77 -11.60
CA ILE A 434 -5.27 -11.83 -10.61
C ILE A 434 -5.33 -11.22 -9.20
N GLY A 435 -6.38 -11.55 -8.43
CA GLY A 435 -6.47 -11.17 -7.02
C GLY A 435 -5.71 -12.15 -6.14
N PHE A 436 -4.70 -11.70 -5.40
CA PHE A 436 -3.98 -12.49 -4.38
C PHE A 436 -4.70 -12.45 -3.02
N TYR A 437 -6.02 -12.44 -3.09
CA TYR A 437 -6.96 -12.39 -1.97
C TYR A 437 -8.25 -13.06 -2.42
N GLY A 438 -9.15 -13.30 -1.49
CA GLY A 438 -10.52 -13.71 -1.79
C GLY A 438 -11.54 -12.71 -1.30
N ARG A 439 -12.74 -12.81 -1.88
CA ARG A 439 -13.95 -12.19 -1.33
C ARG A 439 -14.88 -13.22 -0.74
N GLY A 440 -15.53 -12.88 0.36
CA GLY A 440 -16.33 -13.86 1.09
C GLY A 440 -17.50 -13.31 1.90
N TRP A 441 -18.43 -14.21 2.17
CA TRP A 441 -19.67 -13.99 2.89
C TRP A 441 -19.77 -14.95 4.08
N THR A 442 -20.55 -14.57 5.08
CA THR A 442 -20.90 -15.40 6.24
C THR A 442 -22.40 -15.66 6.29
N GLY A 443 -22.80 -16.65 7.10
CA GLY A 443 -24.19 -17.13 7.18
C GLY A 443 -24.63 -17.92 5.95
N VAL A 444 -23.69 -18.47 5.19
CA VAL A 444 -23.96 -19.21 3.94
C VAL A 444 -24.14 -20.69 4.25
N THR A 445 -25.26 -21.26 3.84
CA THR A 445 -25.58 -22.69 4.06
C THR A 445 -25.25 -23.58 2.86
N GLN A 446 -25.31 -23.03 1.64
CA GLN A 446 -25.01 -23.75 0.41
C GLN A 446 -23.50 -23.76 0.14
N SER A 447 -22.98 -24.90 -0.34
CA SER A 447 -21.56 -25.04 -0.69
C SER A 447 -21.21 -24.42 -2.05
N ALA A 448 -22.00 -24.68 -3.09
CA ALA A 448 -21.83 -24.09 -4.41
C ALA A 448 -22.21 -22.59 -4.44
N PRO A 449 -21.67 -21.78 -5.37
CA PRO A 449 -22.10 -20.38 -5.54
C PRO A 449 -23.61 -20.26 -5.82
N GLY A 450 -24.17 -19.09 -5.53
CA GLY A 450 -25.58 -18.74 -5.74
C GLY A 450 -26.42 -18.66 -4.46
N GLY A 451 -25.85 -19.06 -3.33
CA GLY A 451 -26.53 -19.03 -2.03
C GLY A 451 -26.69 -17.61 -1.47
N THR A 452 -27.63 -17.43 -0.56
CA THR A 452 -27.76 -16.19 0.22
C THR A 452 -26.74 -16.13 1.34
N ALA A 453 -26.57 -14.94 1.90
CA ALA A 453 -25.66 -14.66 3.02
C ALA A 453 -26.32 -13.72 4.03
N THR A 454 -25.75 -13.64 5.23
CA THR A 454 -26.15 -12.65 6.24
C THR A 454 -25.24 -11.43 6.27
N GLY A 455 -24.09 -11.48 5.61
CA GLY A 455 -23.16 -10.37 5.53
C GLY A 455 -21.76 -10.79 5.07
N ALA A 456 -20.82 -9.86 5.20
CA ALA A 456 -19.42 -10.07 4.88
C ALA A 456 -18.75 -11.08 5.84
N ALA A 457 -17.92 -11.97 5.30
CA ALA A 457 -17.12 -12.87 6.13
C ALA A 457 -16.04 -12.10 6.90
N PRO A 458 -15.66 -12.52 8.12
CA PRO A 458 -14.57 -11.87 8.85
C PRO A 458 -13.22 -12.03 8.13
N GLY A 459 -12.62 -10.90 7.74
CA GLY A 459 -11.28 -10.81 7.16
C GLY A 459 -10.29 -10.14 8.12
N THR A 460 -8.99 -10.33 7.90
CA THR A 460 -7.94 -9.82 8.79
C THR A 460 -7.89 -8.28 8.83
N TYR A 461 -8.00 -7.64 7.66
CA TYR A 461 -7.86 -6.19 7.53
C TYR A 461 -9.18 -5.48 7.17
N GLU A 462 -10.09 -6.20 6.50
CA GLU A 462 -11.38 -5.69 6.07
C GLU A 462 -12.41 -6.83 6.05
N ALA A 463 -13.64 -6.57 6.46
CA ALA A 463 -14.70 -7.56 6.37
C ALA A 463 -15.00 -7.87 4.90
N GLY A 464 -15.08 -9.16 4.56
CA GLY A 464 -15.39 -9.65 3.23
C GLY A 464 -14.19 -9.78 2.30
N ILE A 465 -12.97 -9.51 2.79
CA ILE A 465 -11.71 -9.65 2.04
C ILE A 465 -10.68 -10.37 2.93
N GLU A 466 -9.99 -11.37 2.39
CA GLU A 466 -8.92 -12.07 3.11
C GLU A 466 -7.79 -12.46 2.16
N ASP A 467 -6.54 -12.29 2.61
CA ASP A 467 -5.35 -12.59 1.81
C ASP A 467 -5.30 -14.09 1.44
N TYR A 468 -4.79 -14.41 0.25
CA TYR A 468 -4.64 -15.80 -0.19
C TYR A 468 -3.79 -16.63 0.79
N LYS A 469 -2.70 -16.04 1.31
CA LYS A 469 -1.80 -16.67 2.29
C LYS A 469 -2.51 -17.16 3.56
N VAL A 470 -3.65 -16.53 3.91
CA VAL A 470 -4.51 -16.93 5.03
C VAL A 470 -5.58 -17.91 4.58
N LEU A 471 -6.29 -17.61 3.48
CA LEU A 471 -7.40 -18.42 2.98
C LEU A 471 -6.98 -19.86 2.66
N LYS A 472 -5.79 -20.06 2.09
CA LYS A 472 -5.31 -21.39 1.70
C LYS A 472 -5.28 -22.41 2.85
N THR A 473 -5.17 -21.94 4.11
CA THR A 473 -5.20 -22.79 5.30
C THR A 473 -6.51 -22.63 6.09
N LYS A 474 -7.00 -21.40 6.26
CA LYS A 474 -8.21 -21.08 7.05
C LYS A 474 -9.49 -21.63 6.41
N CYS A 475 -9.58 -21.59 5.08
CA CYS A 475 -10.74 -22.02 4.32
C CYS A 475 -10.30 -22.60 2.97
N PRO A 476 -9.70 -23.81 2.95
CA PRO A 476 -9.18 -24.43 1.73
C PRO A 476 -10.26 -24.61 0.66
N ALA A 477 -9.87 -24.48 -0.61
CA ALA A 477 -10.79 -24.58 -1.74
C ALA A 477 -11.52 -25.94 -1.76
N THR A 478 -12.85 -25.89 -1.86
CA THR A 478 -13.72 -27.08 -1.90
C THR A 478 -14.27 -27.35 -3.30
N GLY A 479 -14.07 -26.43 -4.24
CA GLY A 479 -14.49 -26.59 -5.63
C GLY A 479 -13.99 -25.47 -6.53
N THR A 480 -14.30 -25.60 -7.82
CA THR A 480 -14.00 -24.60 -8.84
C THR A 480 -15.23 -24.36 -9.70
N VAL A 481 -15.43 -23.12 -10.12
CA VAL A 481 -16.44 -22.74 -11.11
C VAL A 481 -15.88 -21.63 -11.99
N ALA A 482 -16.18 -21.66 -13.28
CA ALA A 482 -15.80 -20.60 -14.22
C ALA A 482 -14.31 -20.23 -14.21
N GLY A 483 -13.42 -21.19 -13.99
CA GLY A 483 -11.97 -20.97 -13.96
C GLY A 483 -11.42 -20.34 -12.68
N THR A 484 -12.21 -20.28 -11.60
CA THR A 484 -11.81 -19.75 -10.28
C THR A 484 -12.23 -20.71 -9.18
N ALA A 485 -11.54 -20.67 -8.03
CA ALA A 485 -11.84 -21.53 -6.90
C ALA A 485 -12.87 -20.89 -5.97
N TYR A 486 -13.58 -21.74 -5.24
CA TYR A 486 -14.38 -21.35 -4.09
C TYR A 486 -14.18 -22.33 -2.94
N ALA A 487 -14.48 -21.87 -1.73
CA ALA A 487 -14.39 -22.62 -0.49
C ALA A 487 -15.65 -22.37 0.33
N HIS A 488 -16.25 -23.44 0.83
CA HIS A 488 -17.27 -23.38 1.87
C HIS A 488 -16.72 -24.03 3.14
N CYS A 489 -16.63 -23.26 4.23
CA CYS A 489 -16.05 -23.71 5.50
C CYS A 489 -16.89 -23.20 6.67
N GLY A 490 -17.59 -24.13 7.34
CA GLY A 490 -18.56 -23.79 8.37
C GLY A 490 -19.72 -22.97 7.76
N ASN A 491 -19.90 -21.74 8.23
CA ASN A 491 -20.91 -20.82 7.70
C ASN A 491 -20.33 -19.76 6.73
N GLN A 492 -19.06 -19.88 6.35
CA GLN A 492 -18.41 -18.92 5.45
C GLN A 492 -18.29 -19.50 4.04
N TRP A 493 -18.39 -18.61 3.05
CA TRP A 493 -18.16 -18.91 1.65
C TRP A 493 -17.16 -17.89 1.09
N TRP A 494 -16.08 -18.39 0.49
CA TRP A 494 -15.01 -17.58 -0.08
C TRP A 494 -14.77 -17.95 -1.53
N SER A 495 -14.41 -16.99 -2.36
CA SER A 495 -13.81 -17.24 -3.67
C SER A 495 -12.49 -16.51 -3.80
N TYR A 496 -11.50 -17.21 -4.34
CA TYR A 496 -10.13 -16.73 -4.52
C TYR A 496 -9.43 -17.55 -5.62
N ASP A 497 -8.28 -17.05 -6.07
CA ASP A 497 -7.41 -17.78 -6.99
C ASP A 497 -6.43 -18.72 -6.26
N THR A 498 -6.19 -19.88 -6.86
CA THR A 498 -5.22 -20.91 -6.40
C THR A 498 -4.16 -21.11 -7.50
N PRO A 499 -3.03 -21.79 -7.22
CA PRO A 499 -2.05 -22.09 -8.27
C PRO A 499 -2.64 -22.78 -9.50
N ALA A 500 -3.62 -23.68 -9.30
CA ALA A 500 -4.30 -24.37 -10.38
C ALA A 500 -5.15 -23.41 -11.24
N THR A 501 -5.96 -22.54 -10.62
CA THR A 501 -6.81 -21.59 -11.37
C THR A 501 -5.97 -20.51 -12.04
N VAL A 502 -4.90 -20.06 -11.37
CA VAL A 502 -3.89 -19.17 -11.96
C VAL A 502 -3.27 -19.82 -13.20
N GLY A 503 -2.86 -21.09 -13.15
CA GLY A 503 -2.33 -21.80 -14.32
C GLY A 503 -3.32 -21.84 -15.50
N GLY A 504 -4.61 -22.08 -15.22
CA GLY A 504 -5.68 -22.00 -16.22
C GLY A 504 -5.84 -20.59 -16.82
N LYS A 505 -5.83 -19.55 -15.98
CA LYS A 505 -5.89 -18.15 -16.40
C LYS A 505 -4.66 -17.75 -17.23
N MET A 506 -3.47 -18.24 -16.89
CA MET A 506 -2.27 -17.98 -17.70
C MET A 506 -2.34 -18.69 -19.06
N THR A 507 -2.91 -19.89 -19.11
CA THR A 507 -3.19 -20.58 -20.38
C THR A 507 -4.14 -19.75 -21.25
N TYR A 508 -5.20 -19.21 -20.67
CA TYR A 508 -6.10 -18.26 -21.35
C TYR A 508 -5.35 -17.03 -21.86
N THR A 509 -4.51 -16.40 -21.02
CA THR A 509 -3.65 -15.25 -21.39
C THR A 509 -2.82 -15.56 -22.63
N LYS A 510 -2.22 -16.75 -22.71
CA LYS A 510 -1.44 -17.17 -23.89
C LYS A 510 -2.32 -17.36 -25.13
N ASN A 511 -3.44 -18.07 -24.98
CA ASN A 511 -4.36 -18.37 -26.08
C ASN A 511 -5.02 -17.12 -26.67
N GLN A 512 -5.26 -16.10 -25.86
CA GLN A 512 -5.82 -14.82 -26.30
C GLN A 512 -4.77 -13.84 -26.85
N GLY A 513 -3.48 -14.21 -26.87
CA GLY A 513 -2.41 -13.34 -27.34
C GLY A 513 -2.20 -12.11 -26.44
N LEU A 514 -2.52 -12.22 -25.15
CA LEU A 514 -2.40 -11.10 -24.22
C LEU A 514 -0.93 -10.77 -23.93
N GLY A 515 -0.69 -9.52 -23.57
CA GLY A 515 0.65 -9.01 -23.25
C GLY A 515 1.28 -9.69 -22.02
N GLY A 516 0.46 -10.27 -21.15
CA GLY A 516 0.86 -10.91 -19.91
C GLY A 516 -0.23 -10.84 -18.87
N ALA A 517 0.15 -10.83 -17.60
CA ALA A 517 -0.76 -10.73 -16.48
C ALA A 517 -0.16 -9.86 -15.38
N PHE A 518 -1.02 -9.36 -14.51
CA PHE A 518 -0.64 -8.66 -13.30
C PHE A 518 -1.45 -9.16 -12.10
N PHE A 519 -1.05 -8.77 -10.90
CA PHE A 519 -1.77 -9.15 -9.70
C PHE A 519 -1.86 -8.04 -8.64
N TRP A 520 -2.95 -8.10 -7.88
CA TRP A 520 -3.24 -7.26 -6.71
C TRP A 520 -3.38 -8.15 -5.46
N ALA A 521 -2.54 -8.06 -4.44
CA ALA A 521 -1.25 -7.38 -4.40
C ALA A 521 -0.20 -8.31 -3.77
N LEU A 522 1.08 -7.91 -3.85
CA LEU A 522 2.24 -8.69 -3.38
C LEU A 522 2.10 -9.19 -1.94
N ASP A 523 1.50 -8.39 -1.06
CA ASP A 523 1.31 -8.74 0.34
C ASP A 523 0.27 -9.84 0.59
N GLY A 524 -0.54 -10.19 -0.41
CA GLY A 524 -1.53 -11.27 -0.33
C GLY A 524 -0.98 -12.67 -0.57
N ASP A 525 0.20 -12.78 -1.22
CA ASP A 525 0.83 -14.08 -1.50
C ASP A 525 1.53 -14.64 -0.26
N THR A 526 1.80 -15.94 -0.32
CA THR A 526 2.58 -16.71 0.63
C THR A 526 4.05 -16.26 0.71
N THR A 527 4.71 -16.59 1.81
CA THR A 527 6.12 -16.23 2.05
C THR A 527 7.10 -16.84 1.06
N ASN A 528 6.70 -17.86 0.30
CA ASN A 528 7.47 -18.49 -0.78
C ASN A 528 6.95 -18.13 -2.19
N GLY A 529 6.02 -17.18 -2.31
CA GLY A 529 5.54 -16.66 -3.58
C GLY A 529 4.84 -17.71 -4.45
N GLU A 530 3.92 -18.49 -3.88
CA GLU A 530 3.23 -19.59 -4.55
C GLU A 530 2.39 -19.13 -5.75
N LEU A 531 1.57 -18.09 -5.60
CA LEU A 531 0.72 -17.61 -6.72
C LEU A 531 1.54 -16.95 -7.81
N ILE A 532 2.52 -16.11 -7.46
CA ILE A 532 3.41 -15.53 -8.47
C ILE A 532 4.25 -16.61 -9.18
N THR A 533 4.59 -17.70 -8.50
CA THR A 533 5.25 -18.86 -9.13
C THR A 533 4.34 -19.51 -10.16
N ALA A 534 3.05 -19.71 -9.83
CA ALA A 534 2.07 -20.22 -10.79
C ALA A 534 1.90 -19.28 -11.99
N MET A 535 1.84 -17.96 -11.78
CA MET A 535 1.80 -16.96 -12.86
C MET A 535 3.05 -17.04 -13.74
N GLY A 536 4.24 -16.99 -13.14
CA GLY A 536 5.52 -17.02 -13.84
C GLY A 536 5.75 -18.29 -14.65
N ASN A 537 5.29 -19.44 -14.15
CA ASN A 537 5.35 -20.71 -14.90
C ASN A 537 4.33 -20.76 -16.03
N GLY A 538 3.11 -20.26 -15.81
CA GLY A 538 2.04 -20.28 -16.80
C GLY A 538 2.26 -19.31 -17.97
N LEU A 539 2.98 -18.21 -17.75
CA LEU A 539 3.25 -17.19 -18.79
C LEU A 539 4.38 -17.56 -19.75
N LYS A 540 5.25 -18.49 -19.36
CA LYS A 540 6.34 -19.01 -20.18
C LYS A 540 5.84 -19.78 -21.40
#